data_AF-A0A7C3GE41-F1
#
_entry.id   AF-A0A7C3GE41-F1
#
_cell.length_a   1.000
_cell.length_b   1.000
_cell.length_c   1.000
_cell.angle_alpha   90.00
_cell.angle_beta   90.00
_cell.angle_gamma   90.00
#
_symmetry.space_group_name_H-M   'P 1'
#
loop_
_entity.id
_entity.type
_entity.pdbx_description
1 polymer ?
#
loop_
_entity_poly.entity_id
_entity_poly.type
_entity_poly.pdbx_seq_one_letter_code
_entity_poly.pdbx_strand_id
1 'polypeptide(L)'
;MAETFKCLNPTGIQPPVKTFPLAPRLDSLDGKTIHMSICGEADIWVPMEKMLKANYPNVNWTVNKRYHIVPMELTEEQRKTTDAVILGVCW
;
A
#
# COMPACT_ATOMS: atom_id res chain seq x y z
N MET A 1 57.51 -3.05 -21.21
CA MET A 1 56.38 -3.76 -20.57
C MET A 1 55.34 -2.71 -20.23
N ALA A 2 54.08 -2.90 -20.64
CA ALA A 2 53.02 -1.92 -20.37
C ALA A 2 52.52 -2.08 -18.92
N GLU A 3 52.52 -0.99 -18.16
CA GLU A 3 51.93 -0.97 -16.80
C GLU A 3 50.41 -1.08 -16.88
N THR A 4 49.84 -2.01 -16.13
CA THR A 4 48.39 -2.22 -16.05
C THR A 4 47.86 -1.49 -14.82
N PHE A 5 47.05 -0.45 -15.03
CA PHE A 5 46.42 0.31 -13.96
C PHE A 5 45.02 -0.23 -13.64
N LYS A 6 44.74 -0.50 -12.37
CA LYS A 6 43.43 -0.96 -11.90
C LYS A 6 42.60 0.26 -11.47
N CYS A 7 41.76 0.77 -12.38
CA CYS A 7 40.86 1.88 -12.05
C CYS A 7 39.69 1.37 -11.18
N LEU A 8 39.46 2.03 -10.04
CA LEU A 8 38.24 1.82 -9.26
C LEU A 8 37.07 2.44 -10.01
N ASN A 9 35.93 1.73 -10.08
CA ASN A 9 34.72 2.30 -10.68
C ASN A 9 34.31 3.55 -9.88
N PRO A 10 34.25 4.76 -10.48
CA PRO A 10 33.92 5.99 -9.78
C PRO A 10 32.51 5.98 -9.16
N THR A 11 31.61 5.10 -9.61
CA THR A 11 30.25 5.00 -9.06
C THR A 11 30.14 4.06 -7.86
N GLY A 12 31.20 3.31 -7.52
CA GLY A 12 31.14 2.23 -6.54
C GLY A 12 30.22 1.07 -6.98
N ILE A 13 30.28 -0.04 -6.25
CA ILE A 13 29.25 -1.09 -6.31
C ILE A 13 28.29 -0.80 -5.15
N GLN A 14 27.04 -0.47 -5.46
CA GLN A 14 26.03 -0.27 -4.43
C GLN A 14 25.78 -1.61 -3.71
N PRO A 15 25.71 -1.63 -2.36
CA PRO A 15 25.31 -2.82 -1.66
C PRO A 15 23.91 -3.24 -2.12
N PRO A 16 23.63 -4.55 -2.24
CA PRO A 16 22.29 -5.02 -2.59
C PRO A 16 21.24 -4.41 -1.68
N VAL A 17 20.17 -3.88 -2.27
CA VAL A 17 19.03 -3.37 -1.50
C VAL A 17 18.27 -4.55 -0.89
N LYS A 18 17.81 -4.40 0.36
CA LYS A 18 16.91 -5.38 0.96
C LYS A 18 15.57 -5.33 0.23
N THR A 19 15.22 -6.41 -0.44
CA THR A 19 13.93 -6.54 -1.11
C THR A 19 12.92 -7.21 -0.20
N PHE A 20 11.67 -6.78 -0.30
CA PHE A 20 10.53 -7.45 0.30
C PHE A 20 9.59 -7.85 -0.83
N PRO A 21 9.08 -9.10 -0.86
CA PRO A 21 8.13 -9.48 -1.88
C PRO A 21 6.84 -8.68 -1.74
N LEU A 22 6.11 -8.52 -2.85
CA LEU A 22 4.74 -8.03 -2.80
C LEU A 22 3.88 -8.98 -1.95
N ALA A 23 2.84 -8.43 -1.32
CA ALA A 23 1.86 -9.24 -0.63
C ALA A 23 1.25 -10.29 -1.59
N PRO A 24 0.94 -11.51 -1.12
CA PRO A 24 0.23 -12.49 -1.92
C PRO A 24 -1.06 -11.90 -2.48
N ARG A 25 -1.39 -12.26 -3.73
CA ARG A 25 -2.65 -11.85 -4.33
C ARG A 25 -3.79 -12.59 -3.64
N LEU A 26 -4.89 -11.89 -3.40
CA LEU A 26 -6.13 -12.51 -2.92
C LEU A 26 -6.78 -13.32 -4.05
N ASP A 27 -7.22 -14.54 -3.73
CA ASP A 27 -7.95 -15.40 -4.66
C ASP A 27 -9.44 -15.01 -4.79
N SER A 28 -10.00 -14.40 -3.74
CA SER A 28 -11.37 -13.89 -3.68
C SER A 28 -11.45 -12.73 -2.68
N LEU A 29 -12.50 -11.90 -2.81
CA LEU A 29 -12.83 -10.84 -1.86
C LEU A 29 -13.84 -11.30 -0.80
N ASP A 30 -14.63 -12.34 -1.06
CA ASP A 30 -15.69 -12.77 -0.14
C ASP A 30 -15.10 -13.22 1.21
N GLY A 31 -15.69 -12.72 2.30
CA GLY A 31 -15.25 -12.99 3.67
C GLY A 31 -13.94 -12.30 4.06
N LYS A 32 -13.33 -11.52 3.17
CA LYS A 32 -12.08 -10.79 3.45
C LYS A 32 -12.35 -9.50 4.21
N THR A 33 -11.39 -9.12 5.04
CA THR A 33 -11.37 -7.82 5.70
C THR A 33 -10.52 -6.85 4.89
N ILE A 34 -11.18 -5.88 4.26
CA ILE A 34 -10.52 -4.84 3.48
C ILE A 34 -10.59 -3.51 4.23
N HIS A 35 -9.43 -2.91 4.45
CA HIS A 35 -9.30 -1.64 5.16
C HIS A 35 -9.13 -0.48 4.17
N MET A 36 -10.03 0.49 4.22
CA MET A 36 -9.91 1.75 3.49
C MET A 36 -9.19 2.76 4.38
N SER A 37 -7.91 3.00 4.12
CA SER A 37 -7.17 4.13 4.70
C SER A 37 -7.13 5.27 3.70
N ILE A 38 -8.14 6.15 3.80
CA ILE A 38 -8.46 7.15 2.77
C ILE A 38 -8.18 8.56 3.26
N CYS A 39 -7.71 9.39 2.33
CA CYS A 39 -7.36 10.79 2.55
C CYS A 39 -7.87 11.66 1.37
N GLY A 40 -7.75 12.99 1.47
CA GLY A 40 -8.16 13.91 0.40
C GLY A 40 -9.65 14.25 0.36
N GLU A 41 -10.14 14.54 -0.84
CA GLU A 41 -11.44 15.16 -1.10
C GLU A 41 -12.60 14.14 -1.01
N ALA A 42 -13.64 14.52 -0.26
CA ALA A 42 -14.76 13.63 0.08
C ALA A 42 -15.72 13.33 -1.07
N ASP A 43 -15.81 14.23 -2.03
CA ASP A 43 -16.55 14.01 -3.28
C ASP A 43 -15.99 12.84 -4.11
N ILE A 44 -14.71 12.48 -3.92
CA ILE A 44 -14.10 11.29 -4.54
C ILE A 44 -14.37 10.04 -3.72
N TRP A 45 -13.98 10.03 -2.44
CA TRP A 45 -13.96 8.79 -1.67
C TRP A 45 -15.34 8.41 -1.09
N VAL A 46 -16.27 9.35 -0.86
CA VAL A 46 -17.61 9.01 -0.34
C VAL A 46 -18.41 8.18 -1.35
N PRO A 47 -18.49 8.54 -2.65
CA PRO A 47 -19.16 7.70 -3.64
C PRO A 47 -18.49 6.32 -3.80
N MET A 48 -17.15 6.28 -3.77
CA MET A 48 -16.39 5.03 -3.85
C MET A 48 -16.71 4.10 -2.67
N GLU A 49 -16.68 4.60 -1.43
CA GLU A 49 -17.01 3.82 -0.23
C GLU A 49 -18.41 3.21 -0.34
N LYS A 50 -19.41 4.01 -0.74
CA LYS A 50 -20.79 3.55 -0.90
C LYS A 50 -20.91 2.48 -1.97
N MET A 51 -20.29 2.71 -3.13
CA MET A 51 -20.34 1.79 -4.27
C MET A 51 -19.66 0.45 -3.94
N LEU A 52 -18.50 0.46 -3.29
CA LEU A 52 -17.79 -0.75 -2.90
C LEU A 52 -18.59 -1.57 -1.88
N LYS A 53 -19.15 -0.93 -0.86
CA LYS A 53 -19.99 -1.61 0.14
C LYS A 53 -21.26 -2.20 -0.46
N ALA A 54 -21.85 -1.53 -1.44
CA ALA A 54 -23.04 -2.02 -2.14
C ALA A 54 -22.73 -3.21 -3.07
N ASN A 55 -21.64 -3.13 -3.83
CA ASN A 55 -21.27 -4.16 -4.81
C ASN A 55 -20.62 -5.40 -4.18
N TYR A 56 -20.00 -5.25 -3.01
CA TYR A 56 -19.30 -6.33 -2.31
C TYR A 56 -19.79 -6.45 -0.87
N PRO A 57 -21.05 -6.89 -0.64
CA PRO A 57 -21.65 -6.97 0.69
C PRO A 57 -21.01 -8.05 1.58
N ASN A 58 -20.35 -9.04 0.99
CA ASN A 58 -19.69 -10.13 1.71
C ASN A 58 -18.26 -9.78 2.17
N VAL A 59 -17.77 -8.58 1.85
CA VAL A 59 -16.49 -8.07 2.32
C VAL A 59 -16.71 -7.36 3.66
N ASN A 60 -15.85 -7.63 4.63
CA ASN A 60 -15.81 -6.89 5.89
C ASN A 60 -15.04 -5.57 5.70
N TRP A 61 -15.78 -4.47 5.56
CA TRP A 61 -15.20 -3.15 5.31
C TRP A 61 -14.89 -2.39 6.59
N THR A 62 -13.64 -1.96 6.74
CA THR A 62 -13.22 -1.01 7.78
C THR A 62 -12.69 0.26 7.14
N VAL A 63 -12.91 1.42 7.78
CA VAL A 63 -12.58 2.73 7.18
C VAL A 63 -11.89 3.64 8.19
N ASN A 64 -10.67 4.05 7.87
CA ASN A 64 -9.96 5.14 8.49
C ASN A 64 -9.93 6.30 7.48
N LYS A 65 -10.62 7.40 7.80
CA LYS A 65 -10.69 8.57 6.92
C LYS A 65 -10.09 9.80 7.57
N ARG A 66 -9.37 10.58 6.77
CA ARG A 66 -8.78 11.86 7.20
C ARG A 66 -8.95 12.91 6.12
N TYR A 67 -9.43 14.09 6.49
CA TYR A 67 -9.51 15.26 5.59
C TYR A 67 -8.17 16.01 5.56
N HIS A 68 -7.11 15.29 5.17
CA HIS A 68 -5.75 15.80 4.99
C HIS A 68 -5.10 15.05 3.83
N ILE A 69 -3.89 15.41 3.42
CA ILE A 69 -3.17 14.75 2.32
C ILE A 69 -2.50 13.42 2.72
N VAL A 70 -2.36 13.14 4.02
CA VAL A 70 -1.65 11.94 4.51
C VAL A 70 -2.67 10.95 5.09
N PRO A 71 -2.78 9.72 4.55
CA PRO A 71 -3.68 8.70 5.09
C PRO A 71 -3.26 8.26 6.49
N MET A 72 -4.19 7.73 7.27
CA MET A 72 -3.85 7.18 8.59
C MET A 72 -3.23 5.79 8.45
N GLU A 73 -2.06 5.58 9.03
CA GLU A 73 -1.47 4.25 9.04
C GLU A 73 -2.36 3.24 9.79
N LEU A 74 -2.34 1.98 9.34
CA LEU A 74 -2.98 0.90 10.09
C LEU A 74 -2.23 0.69 11.41
N THR A 75 -2.99 0.53 12.49
CA THR A 75 -2.47 0.09 13.78
C THR A 75 -1.91 -1.32 13.68
N GLU A 76 -1.07 -1.73 14.64
CA GLU A 76 -0.53 -3.09 14.67
C GLU A 76 -1.62 -4.16 14.68
N GLU A 77 -2.72 -3.94 15.41
CA GLU A 77 -3.85 -4.86 15.42
C GLU A 77 -4.57 -4.92 14.08
N GLN A 78 -4.77 -3.77 13.43
CA GLN A 78 -5.36 -3.75 12.08
C GLN A 78 -4.48 -4.49 11.08
N ARG A 79 -3.15 -4.37 11.17
CA ARG A 79 -2.23 -5.08 10.27
C ARG A 79 -2.28 -6.60 10.43
N LYS A 80 -2.68 -7.13 11.59
CA LYS A 80 -2.82 -8.57 11.82
C LYS A 80 -4.11 -9.13 11.21
N THR A 81 -5.18 -8.34 11.18
CA THR A 81 -6.52 -8.80 10.77
C THR A 81 -6.93 -8.36 9.37
N THR A 82 -6.15 -7.47 8.73
CA THR A 82 -6.48 -6.92 7.41
C THR A 82 -5.92 -7.81 6.30
N ASP A 83 -6.77 -8.26 5.39
CA ASP A 83 -6.38 -9.03 4.21
C ASP A 83 -5.85 -8.13 3.07
N ALA A 84 -6.41 -6.91 2.92
CA ALA A 84 -5.98 -5.93 1.93
C ALA A 84 -6.29 -4.49 2.35
N VAL A 85 -5.52 -3.53 1.79
CA VAL A 85 -5.68 -2.10 2.06
C VAL A 85 -5.96 -1.34 0.76
N ILE A 86 -6.97 -0.48 0.79
CA ILE A 86 -7.16 0.61 -0.18
C ILE A 86 -6.56 1.86 0.44
N LEU A 87 -5.43 2.32 -0.13
CA LEU A 87 -4.67 3.46 0.40
C LEU A 87 -4.93 4.71 -0.44
N GLY A 88 -5.37 5.78 0.20
CA GLY A 88 -5.45 7.11 -0.42
C GLY A 88 -4.06 7.69 -0.63
N VAL A 89 -3.80 8.22 -1.82
CA VAL A 89 -2.57 8.94 -2.17
C VAL A 89 -2.96 10.31 -2.72
N CYS A 90 -2.63 11.37 -1.99
CA CYS A 90 -2.77 12.75 -2.47
C CYS A 90 -1.40 13.24 -2.95
N TRP A 91 -1.39 13.88 -4.12
CA TRP A 91 -0.22 14.52 -4.74
C TRP A 91 -0.34 16.03 -4.66
#